data_AF-A0A8D8PD95-F1
#
_entry.id   AF-A0A8D8PD95-F1
#
_cell.length_a   1.000
_cell.length_b   1.000
_cell.length_c   1.000
_cell.angle_alpha   90.00
_cell.angle_beta   90.00
_cell.angle_gamma   90.00
#
_symmetry.space_group_name_H-M   'P 1'
#
loop_
_entity.id
_entity.type
_entity.pdbx_description
1 polymer ?
#
loop_
_entity_poly.entity_id
_entity_poly.type
_entity_poly.pdbx_seq_one_letter_code
_entity_poly.pdbx_strand_id
1 'polypeptide(L)'
;MVFIPQVGYIHPDEFFQTVEVVAGDEYGLDVRRTWEFDKAFPIRSMVIPFLGLKIPFGVLRFVSMYTRYFLGINLRGSYVMLVFPRLIMVALSFVNDWSLAQICKAYGLQSQFRLLTLASSYVMLVYSIRTFTNSIEMALCSLLLYIVSDCMIHSNTVIYQQEFLDEKYQKEKKLVEKVKLYKLRQSLPSHSLNRCVLMSTLCVAGVFNRPTFLLFGLPLVFHWLLRGLGTKKASLKDFNIRIFTFVLSGIPALLLFILGDSFYYGYLTMPEIEHLDVTINNFVVTPLNFVRYNINPNNTGAHGTHPFYLHLAINVPLLYNVLGVIALASFGVMMYRFASNEYTNLPRAQSFVGLMICAIFFPIVMLSFINHQEPRFLIPITLPLILLHAPKLKTGLCSSYPFKERTRMKE
;
A
#
# COMPACT_ATOMS: atom_id res chain seq x y z
N MET A 1 24.02 3.92 4.30
CA MET A 1 22.99 4.70 5.04
C MET A 1 22.51 4.00 6.30
N VAL A 2 22.20 2.70 6.26
CA VAL A 2 21.67 1.94 7.41
C VAL A 2 22.59 1.97 8.65
N PHE A 3 23.88 1.68 8.45
CA PHE A 3 24.88 1.54 9.52
C PHE A 3 25.44 2.87 10.05
N ILE A 4 25.16 3.99 9.39
CA ILE A 4 25.74 5.27 9.82
C ILE A 4 24.74 5.91 10.80
N PRO A 5 25.15 6.23 12.05
CA PRO A 5 24.30 6.98 12.96
C PRO A 5 24.03 8.36 12.37
N GLN A 6 22.76 8.76 12.31
CA GLN A 6 22.33 10.04 11.77
C GLN A 6 21.45 10.74 12.80
N VAL A 7 21.69 12.03 13.02
CA VAL A 7 20.86 12.90 13.85
C VAL A 7 19.56 13.21 13.09
N GLY A 8 18.57 12.32 13.18
CA GLY A 8 17.18 12.59 12.79
C GLY A 8 16.96 13.26 11.43
N TYR A 9 17.84 13.00 10.45
CA TYR A 9 18.04 13.82 9.25
C TYR A 9 16.77 14.17 8.44
N ILE A 10 15.70 13.37 8.56
CA ILE A 10 14.44 13.61 7.85
C ILE A 10 13.36 14.11 8.80
N HIS A 11 13.12 13.36 9.88
CA HIS A 11 12.06 13.68 10.82
C HIS A 11 12.28 12.94 12.15
N PRO A 12 12.04 13.58 13.31
CA PRO A 12 12.19 12.97 14.63
C PRO A 12 11.38 11.67 14.80
N ASP A 13 10.19 11.60 14.21
CA ASP A 13 9.29 10.42 14.22
C ASP A 13 9.93 9.09 13.84
N GLU A 14 11.06 9.08 13.14
CA GLU A 14 11.85 7.86 12.91
C GLU A 14 12.11 7.10 14.23
N PHE A 15 12.34 7.84 15.33
CA PHE A 15 12.65 7.29 16.63
C PHE A 15 11.43 7.28 17.57
N PHE A 16 10.77 8.44 17.74
CA PHE A 16 9.78 8.67 18.80
C PHE A 16 8.40 8.02 18.56
N GLN A 17 8.00 7.80 17.30
CA GLN A 17 6.66 7.27 16.97
C GLN A 17 6.60 5.74 16.88
N THR A 18 7.72 5.03 17.04
CA THR A 18 7.70 3.56 16.96
C THR A 18 8.82 2.91 17.76
N VAL A 19 10.08 3.16 17.42
CA VAL A 19 11.22 2.42 17.98
C VAL A 19 11.34 2.65 19.49
N GLU A 20 11.24 3.90 19.92
CA GLU A 20 11.42 4.25 21.33
C GLU A 20 10.33 3.62 22.21
N VAL A 21 9.06 3.74 21.81
CA VAL A 21 7.91 3.16 22.53
C VAL A 21 8.06 1.65 22.67
N VAL A 22 8.40 0.96 21.59
CA VAL A 22 8.55 -0.50 21.61
C VAL A 22 9.79 -0.94 22.40
N ALA A 23 10.91 -0.21 22.29
CA ALA A 23 12.13 -0.51 23.02
C ALA A 23 11.96 -0.27 24.53
N GLY A 24 11.23 0.79 24.92
CA GLY A 24 10.84 1.04 26.30
C GLY A 24 10.03 -0.13 26.88
N ASP A 25 9.04 -0.62 26.13
CA ASP A 25 8.19 -1.73 26.56
C ASP A 25 8.93 -3.08 26.67
N GLU A 26 9.89 -3.36 25.78
CA GLU A 26 10.60 -4.66 25.78
C GLU A 26 11.80 -4.70 26.73
N TYR A 27 12.55 -3.59 26.82
CA TYR A 27 13.78 -3.53 27.60
C TYR A 27 13.63 -2.81 28.95
N GLY A 28 12.46 -2.26 29.25
CA GLY A 28 12.19 -1.53 30.50
C GLY A 28 12.99 -0.22 30.60
N LEU A 29 13.24 0.43 29.46
CA LEU A 29 13.98 1.70 29.41
C LEU A 29 13.05 2.86 29.79
N ASP A 30 13.60 3.88 30.44
CA ASP A 30 12.89 5.13 30.67
C ASP A 30 12.76 5.88 29.34
N VAL A 31 11.52 5.97 28.85
CA VAL A 31 11.17 6.43 27.50
C VAL A 31 10.00 7.40 27.59
N ARG A 32 10.07 8.49 26.84
CA ARG A 32 8.95 9.41 26.72
C ARG A 32 7.96 8.89 25.68
N ARG A 33 6.86 8.30 26.14
CA ARG A 33 5.75 7.93 25.25
C ARG A 33 5.16 9.18 24.60
N THR A 34 5.02 9.14 23.29
CA THR A 34 4.37 10.21 22.52
C THR A 34 2.88 10.19 22.77
N TRP A 35 2.24 11.34 22.57
CA TRP A 35 0.79 11.52 22.69
C TRP A 35 -0.02 10.56 21.81
N GLU A 36 0.58 9.98 20.77
CA GLU A 36 -0.09 9.00 19.88
C GLU A 36 -0.41 7.67 20.57
N PHE A 37 0.39 7.30 21.58
CA PHE A 37 0.26 6.08 22.39
C PHE A 37 -0.26 6.38 23.79
N ASP A 38 -0.93 7.51 23.98
CA ASP A 38 -1.56 7.83 25.26
C ASP A 38 -2.68 6.82 25.58
N LYS A 39 -2.71 6.37 26.83
CA LYS A 39 -3.73 5.41 27.31
C LYS A 39 -5.11 6.06 27.43
N ALA A 40 -5.20 7.37 27.66
CA ALA A 40 -6.48 8.04 27.82
C ALA A 40 -7.24 8.19 26.48
N PHE A 41 -6.50 8.38 25.39
CA PHE A 41 -7.05 8.52 24.05
C PHE A 41 -6.10 7.92 22.99
N PRO A 42 -6.05 6.58 22.88
CA PRO A 42 -5.13 5.92 21.97
C PRO A 42 -5.54 6.14 20.51
N ILE A 43 -4.65 6.73 19.73
CA ILE A 43 -4.86 6.98 18.29
C ILE A 43 -4.00 6.08 17.40
N ARG A 44 -2.95 5.47 17.96
CA ARG A 44 -2.05 4.58 17.22
C ARG A 44 -2.29 3.12 17.54
N SER A 45 -2.40 2.28 16.51
CA SER A 45 -2.41 0.84 16.74
C SER A 45 -1.02 0.34 17.13
N MET A 46 -0.95 -0.50 18.17
CA MET A 46 0.29 -1.12 18.61
C MET A 46 0.53 -2.46 17.92
N VAL A 47 -0.49 -3.07 17.30
CA VAL A 47 -0.38 -4.42 16.71
C VAL A 47 0.71 -4.51 15.64
N ILE A 48 0.85 -3.52 14.76
CA ILE A 48 1.89 -3.52 13.72
C ILE A 48 3.28 -3.25 14.29
N PRO A 49 3.51 -2.24 15.14
CA PRO A 49 4.77 -2.08 15.86
C PRO A 49 5.14 -3.32 16.69
N PHE A 50 4.16 -4.00 17.27
CA PHE A 50 4.35 -5.24 18.03
C PHE A 50 4.92 -6.35 17.14
N LEU A 51 4.26 -6.63 16.01
CA LEU A 51 4.71 -7.66 15.06
C LEU A 51 6.04 -7.28 14.39
N GLY A 52 6.21 -6.01 14.04
CA GLY A 52 7.35 -5.52 13.26
C GLY A 52 8.61 -5.25 14.09
N LEU A 53 8.49 -4.93 15.38
CA LEU A 53 9.64 -4.57 16.23
C LEU A 53 9.67 -5.29 17.57
N LYS A 54 8.55 -5.43 18.29
CA LYS A 54 8.58 -6.04 19.63
C LYS A 54 9.01 -7.50 19.58
N ILE A 55 8.41 -8.29 18.69
CA ILE A 55 8.80 -9.70 18.50
C ILE A 55 10.28 -9.81 18.08
N PRO A 56 10.77 -9.09 17.04
CA PRO A 56 12.19 -9.08 16.70
C PRO A 56 13.12 -8.65 17.84
N PHE A 57 12.74 -7.66 18.66
CA PHE A 57 13.54 -7.25 19.81
C PHE A 57 13.58 -8.31 20.91
N GLY A 58 12.49 -9.04 21.13
CA GLY A 58 12.45 -10.19 22.03
C GLY A 58 13.39 -11.32 21.56
N VAL A 59 13.42 -11.60 20.25
CA VAL A 59 14.38 -12.54 19.65
C VAL A 59 15.81 -12.03 19.83
N LEU A 60 16.07 -10.75 19.57
CA LEU A 60 17.38 -10.13 19.77
C LEU A 60 17.83 -10.21 21.23
N ARG A 61 16.90 -10.04 22.18
CA ARG A 61 17.16 -10.20 23.62
C ARG A 61 17.60 -11.62 23.95
N PHE A 62 16.88 -12.62 23.43
CA PHE A 62 17.22 -14.03 23.60
C PHE A 62 18.61 -14.34 23.01
N VAL A 63 18.87 -13.93 21.76
CA VAL A 63 20.18 -14.12 21.11
C VAL A 63 21.30 -13.39 21.86
N SER A 64 21.03 -12.19 22.37
CA SER A 64 21.99 -11.42 23.17
C SER A 64 22.40 -12.15 24.45
N MET A 65 21.52 -12.97 25.04
CA MET A 65 21.83 -13.73 26.24
C MET A 65 22.87 -14.81 25.95
N TYR A 66 22.71 -15.57 24.86
CA TYR A 66 23.65 -16.62 24.46
C TYR A 66 24.97 -16.07 23.93
N THR A 67 24.92 -15.03 23.10
CA THR A 67 26.14 -14.40 22.55
C THR A 67 26.99 -13.77 23.65
N ARG A 68 26.37 -13.20 24.69
CA ARG A 68 27.11 -12.74 25.87
C ARG A 68 27.73 -13.88 26.64
N TYR A 69 27.02 -15.01 26.78
CA TYR A 69 27.52 -16.19 27.50
C TYR A 69 28.67 -16.89 26.78
N PHE A 70 28.56 -17.11 25.46
CA PHE A 70 29.55 -17.87 24.68
C PHE A 70 30.67 -17.02 24.07
N LEU A 71 30.37 -15.78 23.66
CA LEU A 71 31.30 -14.93 22.90
C LEU A 71 31.68 -13.64 23.64
N GLY A 72 31.08 -13.36 24.80
CA GLY A 72 31.30 -12.11 25.54
C GLY A 72 30.76 -10.84 24.85
N ILE A 73 30.01 -10.96 23.75
CA ILE A 73 29.49 -9.83 22.98
C ILE A 73 28.12 -9.40 23.49
N ASN A 74 27.94 -8.12 23.81
CA ASN A 74 26.64 -7.57 24.22
C ASN A 74 25.91 -6.93 23.04
N LEU A 75 24.85 -7.57 22.56
CA LEU A 75 24.03 -7.08 21.45
C LEU A 75 22.96 -6.05 21.85
N ARG A 76 22.92 -5.62 23.12
CA ARG A 76 21.98 -4.60 23.64
C ARG A 76 22.56 -3.18 23.69
N GLY A 77 23.60 -2.90 22.90
CA GLY A 77 24.18 -1.56 22.81
C GLY A 77 23.26 -0.57 22.08
N SER A 78 23.41 0.73 22.38
CA SER A 78 22.62 1.81 21.75
C SER A 78 22.72 1.81 20.22
N TYR A 79 23.88 1.45 19.68
CA TYR A 79 24.08 1.33 18.23
C TYR A 79 23.21 0.22 17.62
N VAL A 80 23.10 -0.94 18.29
CA VAL A 80 22.29 -2.07 17.80
C VAL A 80 20.80 -1.70 17.85
N MET A 81 20.35 -1.00 18.90
CA MET A 81 18.97 -0.52 18.99
C MET A 81 18.59 0.46 17.86
N LEU A 82 19.56 1.18 17.30
CA LEU A 82 19.35 2.05 16.14
C LEU A 82 19.42 1.29 14.80
N VAL A 83 20.39 0.38 14.63
CA VAL A 83 20.62 -0.30 13.35
C VAL A 83 19.65 -1.45 13.11
N PHE A 84 19.31 -2.22 14.14
CA PHE A 84 18.49 -3.42 14.02
C PHE A 84 17.09 -3.14 13.44
N PRO A 85 16.33 -2.13 13.94
CA PRO A 85 15.07 -1.73 13.31
C PRO A 85 15.20 -1.34 11.85
N ARG A 86 16.28 -0.64 11.48
CA ARG A 86 16.54 -0.24 10.09
C ARG A 86 16.81 -1.45 9.20
N LEU A 87 17.48 -2.50 9.69
CA LEU A 87 17.66 -3.75 8.95
C LEU A 87 16.32 -4.44 8.67
N ILE A 88 15.38 -4.42 9.63
CA ILE A 88 14.02 -4.92 9.42
C ILE A 88 13.31 -4.10 8.32
N MET A 89 13.47 -2.77 8.33
CA MET A 89 12.90 -1.91 7.29
C MET A 89 13.51 -2.15 5.91
N VAL A 90 14.81 -2.44 5.83
CA VAL A 90 15.47 -2.86 4.57
C VAL A 90 14.88 -4.18 4.08
N ALA A 91 14.71 -5.16 4.96
CA ALA A 91 14.06 -6.43 4.61
C ALA A 91 12.63 -6.20 4.10
N LEU A 92 11.87 -5.32 4.76
CA LEU A 92 10.53 -4.92 4.33
C LEU A 92 10.54 -4.19 2.98
N SER A 93 11.57 -3.39 2.68
CA SER A 93 11.63 -2.62 1.44
C SER A 93 11.64 -3.52 0.19
N PHE A 94 12.18 -4.75 0.29
CA PHE A 94 12.16 -5.74 -0.80
C PHE A 94 10.76 -6.20 -1.20
N VAL A 95 9.74 -5.98 -0.35
CA VAL A 95 8.34 -6.20 -0.74
C VAL A 95 7.99 -5.34 -1.94
N ASN A 96 8.48 -4.09 -2.00
CA ASN A 96 8.23 -3.19 -3.12
C ASN A 96 8.89 -3.70 -4.41
N ASP A 97 10.15 -4.16 -4.32
CA ASP A 97 10.87 -4.75 -5.46
C ASP A 97 10.16 -6.02 -5.98
N TRP A 98 9.75 -6.90 -5.06
CA TRP A 98 9.03 -8.12 -5.41
C TRP A 98 7.69 -7.80 -6.07
N SER A 99 6.88 -6.91 -5.48
CA SER A 99 5.59 -6.50 -6.06
C SER A 99 5.78 -5.88 -7.44
N LEU A 100 6.78 -5.01 -7.63
CA LEU A 100 7.07 -4.40 -8.92
C LEU A 100 7.45 -5.47 -9.96
N ALA A 101 8.33 -6.41 -9.59
CA ALA A 101 8.77 -7.48 -10.48
C ALA A 101 7.61 -8.39 -10.90
N GLN A 102 6.72 -8.75 -9.97
CA GLN A 102 5.55 -9.58 -10.27
C GLN A 102 4.54 -8.86 -11.18
N ILE A 103 4.25 -7.59 -10.93
CA ILE A 103 3.36 -6.80 -11.81
C ILE A 103 3.96 -6.70 -13.21
N CYS A 104 5.28 -6.45 -13.31
CA CYS A 104 5.95 -6.38 -14.61
C CYS A 104 5.85 -7.71 -15.37
N LYS A 105 6.06 -8.84 -14.68
CA LYS A 105 5.92 -10.17 -15.27
C LYS A 105 4.49 -10.43 -15.74
N ALA A 106 3.49 -10.06 -14.94
CA ALA A 106 2.08 -10.30 -15.22
C ALA A 106 1.59 -9.49 -16.44
N TYR A 107 2.04 -8.24 -16.60
CA TYR A 107 1.67 -7.35 -17.72
C TYR A 107 2.65 -7.38 -18.90
N GLY A 108 3.69 -8.21 -18.88
CA GLY A 108 4.71 -8.25 -19.94
C GLY A 108 5.54 -6.96 -20.06
N LEU A 109 5.75 -6.25 -18.96
CA LEU A 109 6.47 -4.99 -18.91
C LEU A 109 7.98 -5.21 -18.68
N GLN A 110 8.82 -4.33 -19.22
CA GLN A 110 10.27 -4.32 -18.95
C GLN A 110 10.60 -4.09 -17.45
N SER A 111 10.90 -5.17 -16.73
CA SER A 111 11.16 -5.15 -15.28
C SER A 111 12.49 -4.50 -14.91
N GLN A 112 13.57 -4.82 -15.64
CA GLN A 112 14.94 -4.39 -15.33
C GLN A 112 15.04 -2.87 -15.18
N PHE A 113 14.50 -2.12 -16.15
CA PHE A 113 14.56 -0.66 -16.13
C PHE A 113 13.74 -0.05 -14.98
N ARG A 114 12.56 -0.61 -14.69
CA ARG A 114 11.68 -0.13 -13.62
C ARG A 114 12.26 -0.43 -12.24
N LEU A 115 12.83 -1.62 -12.05
CA LEU A 115 13.52 -2.01 -10.83
C LEU A 115 14.75 -1.14 -10.59
N LEU A 116 15.54 -0.85 -11.63
CA LEU A 116 16.67 0.08 -11.52
C LEU A 116 16.19 1.47 -11.08
N THR A 117 15.11 1.97 -11.70
CA THR A 117 14.52 3.27 -11.34
C THR A 117 14.04 3.29 -9.89
N LEU A 118 13.42 2.19 -9.41
CA LEU A 118 12.99 2.03 -8.02
C LEU A 118 14.19 2.03 -7.07
N ALA A 119 15.20 1.19 -7.33
CA ALA A 119 16.39 1.04 -6.50
C ALA A 119 17.22 2.33 -6.41
N SER A 120 17.28 3.12 -7.50
CA SER A 120 17.98 4.40 -7.51
C SER A 120 17.15 5.57 -6.97
N SER A 121 15.89 5.34 -6.59
CA SER A 121 15.02 6.42 -6.14
C SER A 121 15.39 6.91 -4.73
N TYR A 122 15.28 8.23 -4.54
CA TYR A 122 15.46 8.86 -3.22
C TYR A 122 14.53 8.22 -2.17
N VAL A 123 13.29 7.92 -2.54
CA VAL A 123 12.30 7.30 -1.65
C VAL A 123 12.77 5.94 -1.12
N MET A 124 13.31 5.09 -1.98
CA MET A 124 13.81 3.78 -1.56
C MET A 124 15.07 3.88 -0.71
N LEU A 125 16.04 4.69 -1.13
CA LEU A 125 17.32 4.79 -0.44
C LEU A 125 17.23 5.48 0.92
N VAL A 126 16.26 6.39 1.10
CA VAL A 126 16.23 7.30 2.24
C VAL A 126 15.04 7.06 3.17
N TYR A 127 13.81 6.94 2.65
CA TYR A 127 12.63 6.69 3.49
C TYR A 127 12.44 5.21 3.81
N SER A 128 12.63 4.32 2.84
CA SER A 128 12.22 2.91 2.97
C SER A 128 13.09 2.11 3.94
N ILE A 129 14.33 2.55 4.18
CA ILE A 129 15.26 1.94 5.14
C ILE A 129 15.11 2.48 6.57
N ARG A 130 14.26 3.50 6.76
CA ARG A 130 14.02 4.14 8.06
C ARG A 130 12.72 3.66 8.65
N THR A 131 12.63 3.74 9.97
CA THR A 131 11.51 3.27 10.80
C THR A 131 10.29 4.20 10.76
N PHE A 132 9.96 4.70 9.57
CA PHE A 132 8.69 5.40 9.36
C PHE A 132 7.59 4.39 9.12
N THR A 133 6.47 4.60 9.80
CA THR A 133 5.24 3.86 9.51
C THR A 133 4.71 4.12 8.10
N ASN A 134 5.08 5.25 7.48
CA ASN A 134 4.79 5.54 6.08
C ASN A 134 5.48 4.54 5.14
N SER A 135 6.66 4.02 5.52
CA SER A 135 7.39 3.01 4.73
C SER A 135 6.68 1.65 4.80
N ILE A 136 6.06 1.35 5.94
CA ILE A 136 5.15 0.19 6.09
C ILE A 136 3.89 0.39 5.23
N GLU A 137 3.30 1.59 5.26
CA GLU A 137 2.15 1.98 4.43
C GLU A 137 2.45 1.79 2.93
N MET A 138 3.65 2.20 2.49
CA MET A 138 4.13 1.99 1.12
C MET A 138 4.26 0.50 0.78
N ALA A 139 4.87 -0.31 1.65
CA ALA A 139 4.99 -1.75 1.42
C ALA A 139 3.62 -2.45 1.32
N LEU A 140 2.67 -2.08 2.19
CA LEU A 140 1.30 -2.59 2.15
C LEU A 140 0.57 -2.14 0.87
N CYS A 141 0.76 -0.89 0.44
CA CYS A 141 0.19 -0.35 -0.79
C CYS A 141 0.72 -1.09 -2.02
N SER A 142 2.04 -1.31 -2.08
CA SER A 142 2.71 -2.09 -3.13
C SER A 142 2.17 -3.52 -3.24
N LEU A 143 1.99 -4.19 -2.10
CA LEU A 143 1.44 -5.53 -2.04
C LEU A 143 -0.03 -5.57 -2.48
N LEU A 144 -0.85 -4.62 -2.01
CA LEU A 144 -2.24 -4.49 -2.42
C LEU A 144 -2.35 -4.24 -3.93
N LEU A 145 -1.51 -3.34 -4.47
CA LEU A 145 -1.46 -3.04 -5.89
C LEU A 145 -1.10 -4.26 -6.73
N TYR A 146 -0.15 -5.09 -6.27
CA TYR A 146 0.17 -6.36 -6.92
C TYR A 146 -1.02 -7.31 -6.93
N ILE A 147 -1.68 -7.52 -5.78
CA ILE A 147 -2.81 -8.45 -5.69
C ILE A 147 -3.96 -8.00 -6.59
N VAL A 148 -4.30 -6.70 -6.57
CA VAL A 148 -5.34 -6.14 -7.45
C VAL A 148 -4.98 -6.32 -8.92
N SER A 149 -3.74 -6.00 -9.29
CA SER A 149 -3.20 -6.17 -10.64
C SER A 149 -3.30 -7.61 -11.15
N ASP A 150 -2.89 -8.57 -10.32
CA ASP A 150 -2.95 -10.01 -10.63
C ASP A 150 -4.40 -10.48 -10.80
N CYS A 151 -5.30 -10.08 -9.89
CA CYS A 151 -6.72 -10.37 -9.98
C CYS A 151 -7.36 -9.77 -11.24
N MET A 152 -6.97 -8.55 -11.63
CA MET A 152 -7.47 -7.90 -12.84
C MET A 152 -7.04 -8.66 -14.10
N ILE A 153 -5.77 -9.03 -14.23
CA ILE A 153 -5.30 -9.81 -15.39
C ILE A 153 -6.01 -11.16 -15.44
N HIS A 154 -6.01 -11.89 -14.34
CA HIS A 154 -6.63 -13.21 -14.27
C HIS A 154 -8.13 -13.15 -14.60
N SER A 155 -8.84 -12.14 -14.12
CA SER A 155 -10.26 -11.97 -14.45
C SER A 155 -10.46 -11.63 -15.91
N ASN A 156 -9.64 -10.73 -16.48
CA ASN A 156 -9.75 -10.35 -17.88
C ASN A 156 -9.45 -11.54 -18.82
N THR A 157 -8.48 -12.39 -18.50
CA THR A 157 -8.17 -13.58 -19.30
C THR A 157 -9.30 -14.60 -19.25
N VAL A 158 -9.86 -14.87 -18.07
CA VAL A 158 -10.98 -15.81 -17.90
C VAL A 158 -12.24 -15.29 -18.60
N ILE A 159 -12.58 -14.01 -18.44
CA ILE A 159 -13.74 -13.41 -19.11
C ILE A 159 -13.58 -13.47 -20.63
N TYR A 160 -12.39 -13.15 -21.16
CA TYR A 160 -12.12 -13.25 -22.60
C TYR A 160 -12.28 -14.68 -23.13
N GLN A 161 -11.71 -15.67 -22.42
CA GLN A 161 -11.85 -17.08 -22.79
C GLN A 161 -13.31 -17.53 -22.74
N GLN A 162 -14.06 -17.09 -21.73
CA GLN A 162 -15.47 -17.41 -21.58
C GLN A 162 -16.32 -16.81 -22.70
N GLU A 163 -16.11 -15.55 -23.06
CA GLU A 163 -16.80 -14.90 -24.18
C GLU A 163 -16.49 -15.60 -25.51
N PHE A 164 -15.22 -15.94 -25.75
CA PHE A 164 -14.80 -16.69 -26.93
C PHE A 164 -15.47 -18.07 -27.04
N LEU A 165 -15.54 -18.81 -25.93
CA LEU A 165 -16.23 -20.11 -25.89
C LEU A 165 -17.74 -19.96 -26.11
N ASP A 166 -18.34 -18.91 -25.57
CA ASP A 166 -19.77 -18.64 -25.76
C ASP A 166 -20.09 -18.29 -27.21
N GLU A 167 -19.27 -17.48 -27.88
CA GLU A 167 -19.44 -17.19 -29.29
C GLU A 167 -19.31 -18.45 -30.17
N LYS A 168 -18.34 -19.31 -29.87
CA LYS A 168 -18.20 -20.61 -30.55
C LYS A 168 -19.41 -21.51 -30.30
N TYR A 169 -19.88 -21.58 -29.07
CA TYR A 169 -21.04 -22.39 -28.70
C TYR A 169 -22.31 -21.96 -29.45
N GLN A 170 -22.51 -20.66 -29.63
CA GLN A 170 -23.66 -20.12 -30.37
C GLN A 170 -23.58 -20.37 -31.89
N LYS A 171 -22.37 -20.33 -32.47
CA LYS A 171 -22.14 -20.56 -33.91
C LYS A 171 -22.18 -22.03 -34.30
N GLU A 172 -21.82 -22.93 -33.38
CA GLU A 172 -21.72 -24.36 -33.65
C GLU A 172 -23.10 -25.00 -33.89
N LYS A 173 -23.20 -25.95 -34.82
CA LYS A 173 -24.45 -26.69 -35.11
C LYS A 173 -24.38 -28.14 -34.62
N LYS A 174 -23.19 -28.75 -34.56
CA LYS A 174 -23.01 -30.14 -34.14
C LYS A 174 -23.20 -30.29 -32.62
N LEU A 175 -24.08 -31.22 -32.21
CA LEU A 175 -24.40 -31.48 -30.80
C LEU A 175 -23.16 -31.89 -29.99
N VAL A 176 -22.34 -32.79 -30.55
CA VAL A 176 -21.13 -33.32 -29.88
C VAL A 176 -20.14 -32.19 -29.56
N GLU A 177 -19.91 -31.30 -30.51
CA GLU A 177 -19.02 -30.14 -30.33
C GLU A 177 -19.61 -29.12 -29.34
N LYS A 178 -20.93 -28.90 -29.34
CA LYS A 178 -21.59 -28.07 -28.31
C LYS A 178 -21.39 -28.61 -26.90
N VAL A 179 -21.55 -29.92 -26.70
CA VAL A 179 -21.33 -30.55 -25.38
C VAL A 179 -19.87 -30.39 -24.95
N LYS A 180 -18.92 -30.54 -25.89
CA LYS A 180 -17.49 -30.33 -25.62
C LYS A 180 -17.21 -28.88 -25.19
N LEU A 181 -17.73 -27.89 -25.93
CA LEU A 181 -17.58 -26.47 -25.61
C LEU A 181 -18.22 -26.10 -24.26
N TYR A 182 -19.37 -26.70 -23.93
CA TYR A 182 -20.00 -26.51 -22.62
C TYR A 182 -19.13 -27.05 -21.48
N LYS A 183 -18.54 -28.25 -21.62
CA LYS A 183 -17.59 -28.81 -20.65
C LYS A 183 -16.36 -27.93 -20.49
N LEU A 184 -15.78 -27.46 -21.60
CA LEU A 184 -14.66 -26.52 -21.60
C LEU A 184 -15.00 -25.23 -20.85
N ARG A 185 -16.19 -24.68 -21.05
CA ARG A 185 -16.65 -23.49 -20.34
C ARG A 185 -16.77 -23.74 -18.83
N GLN A 186 -17.34 -24.88 -18.42
CA GLN A 186 -17.43 -25.23 -17.01
C GLN A 186 -16.06 -25.49 -16.36
N SER A 187 -15.06 -25.88 -17.15
CA SER A 187 -13.69 -26.11 -16.66
C SER A 187 -12.89 -24.82 -16.39
N LEU A 188 -13.41 -23.64 -16.77
CA LEU A 188 -12.75 -22.38 -16.50
C LEU A 188 -12.65 -22.09 -14.99
N PRO A 189 -11.52 -21.55 -14.52
CA PRO A 189 -11.32 -21.28 -13.11
C PRO A 189 -12.23 -20.13 -12.61
N SER A 190 -12.53 -20.14 -11.31
CA SER A 190 -13.18 -19.02 -10.64
C SER A 190 -12.27 -17.81 -10.61
N HIS A 191 -12.85 -16.61 -10.79
CA HIS A 191 -12.07 -15.36 -10.87
C HIS A 191 -12.66 -14.21 -10.03
N SER A 192 -13.94 -14.28 -9.63
CA SER A 192 -14.67 -13.13 -9.06
C SER A 192 -14.30 -12.78 -7.61
N LEU A 193 -13.91 -13.76 -6.79
CA LEU A 193 -13.59 -13.54 -5.37
C LEU A 193 -12.15 -13.94 -5.01
N ASN A 194 -11.30 -14.16 -6.02
CA ASN A 194 -9.93 -14.59 -5.80
C ASN A 194 -9.18 -13.56 -4.94
N ARG A 195 -8.48 -14.07 -3.92
CA ARG A 195 -7.67 -13.29 -2.97
C ARG A 195 -8.43 -12.19 -2.21
N CYS A 196 -9.77 -12.22 -2.18
CA CYS A 196 -10.60 -11.24 -1.48
C CYS A 196 -10.24 -11.11 0.01
N VAL A 197 -10.08 -12.24 0.70
CA VAL A 197 -9.68 -12.27 2.12
C VAL A 197 -8.32 -11.61 2.35
N LEU A 198 -7.34 -11.91 1.49
CA LEU A 198 -6.01 -11.32 1.61
C LEU A 198 -6.04 -9.79 1.36
N MET A 199 -6.85 -9.33 0.41
CA MET A 199 -6.98 -7.91 0.14
C MET A 199 -7.65 -7.16 1.28
N SER A 200 -8.72 -7.70 1.85
CA SER A 200 -9.45 -7.06 2.94
C SER A 200 -8.62 -7.03 4.21
N THR A 201 -7.89 -8.11 4.53
CA THR A 201 -6.96 -8.13 5.68
C THR A 201 -5.84 -7.11 5.53
N LEU A 202 -5.27 -6.95 4.32
CA LEU A 202 -4.28 -5.92 4.04
C LEU A 202 -4.85 -4.50 4.16
N CYS A 203 -6.09 -4.28 3.72
CA CYS A 203 -6.74 -2.97 3.87
C CYS A 203 -6.97 -2.61 5.33
N VAL A 204 -7.43 -3.57 6.14
CA VAL A 204 -7.56 -3.38 7.59
C VAL A 204 -6.20 -3.10 8.22
N ALA A 205 -5.18 -3.92 7.94
CA ALA A 205 -3.84 -3.70 8.47
C ALA A 205 -3.26 -2.33 8.07
N GLY A 206 -3.48 -1.90 6.84
CA GLY A 206 -3.07 -0.58 6.38
C GLY A 206 -3.77 0.56 7.14
N VAL A 207 -5.08 0.48 7.31
CA VAL A 207 -5.87 1.50 8.04
C VAL A 207 -5.47 1.57 9.52
N PHE A 208 -5.18 0.44 10.17
CA PHE A 208 -4.68 0.41 11.55
C PHE A 208 -3.23 0.88 11.68
N ASN A 209 -2.39 0.64 10.65
CA ASN A 209 -1.06 1.25 10.62
C ASN A 209 -1.17 2.78 10.57
N ARG A 210 -1.94 3.29 9.61
CA ARG A 210 -2.25 4.71 9.39
C ARG A 210 -3.61 4.85 8.69
N PRO A 211 -4.55 5.64 9.22
CA PRO A 211 -5.86 5.83 8.57
C PRO A 211 -5.81 6.46 7.18
N THR A 212 -4.72 7.17 6.85
CA THR A 212 -4.43 7.67 5.50
C THR A 212 -4.37 6.57 4.45
N PHE A 213 -4.08 5.32 4.85
CA PHE A 213 -4.05 4.17 3.95
C PHE A 213 -5.39 3.96 3.23
N LEU A 214 -6.50 4.39 3.82
CA LEU A 214 -7.81 4.36 3.16
C LEU A 214 -7.78 5.08 1.81
N LEU A 215 -7.07 6.21 1.73
CA LEU A 215 -6.97 7.00 0.49
C LEU A 215 -6.14 6.30 -0.58
N PHE A 216 -5.15 5.50 -0.18
CA PHE A 216 -4.34 4.68 -1.10
C PHE A 216 -5.07 3.40 -1.51
N GLY A 217 -5.73 2.72 -0.57
CA GLY A 217 -6.43 1.45 -0.81
C GLY A 217 -7.73 1.62 -1.61
N LEU A 218 -8.48 2.71 -1.40
CA LEU A 218 -9.76 2.96 -2.07
C LEU A 218 -9.67 2.89 -3.61
N PRO A 219 -8.79 3.62 -4.32
CA PRO A 219 -8.71 3.52 -5.76
C PRO A 219 -8.33 2.10 -6.22
N LEU A 220 -7.48 1.39 -5.48
CA LEU A 220 -7.06 0.03 -5.82
C LEU A 220 -8.21 -0.97 -5.70
N VAL A 221 -8.88 -0.99 -4.55
CA VAL A 221 -10.03 -1.86 -4.30
C VAL A 221 -11.18 -1.52 -5.24
N PHE A 222 -11.40 -0.24 -5.54
CA PHE A 222 -12.43 0.18 -6.48
C PHE A 222 -12.21 -0.40 -7.88
N HIS A 223 -10.97 -0.40 -8.39
CA HIS A 223 -10.66 -1.04 -9.67
C HIS A 223 -10.83 -2.56 -9.63
N TRP A 224 -10.51 -3.21 -8.50
CA TRP A 224 -10.82 -4.62 -8.30
C TRP A 224 -12.33 -4.89 -8.34
N LEU A 225 -13.14 -4.04 -7.72
CA LEU A 225 -14.60 -4.15 -7.75
C LEU A 225 -15.15 -3.97 -9.17
N LEU A 226 -14.64 -2.98 -9.91
CA LEU A 226 -15.07 -2.63 -11.27
C LEU A 226 -14.68 -3.66 -12.34
N ARG A 227 -13.78 -4.61 -12.04
CA ARG A 227 -13.24 -5.53 -13.05
C ARG A 227 -14.34 -6.35 -13.72
N GLY A 228 -14.29 -6.42 -15.04
CA GLY A 228 -15.27 -7.14 -15.85
C GLY A 228 -16.61 -6.43 -16.04
N LEU A 229 -16.92 -5.35 -15.32
CA LEU A 229 -18.17 -4.60 -15.56
C LEU A 229 -18.22 -4.07 -17.00
N GLY A 230 -19.39 -4.06 -17.64
CA GLY A 230 -19.50 -3.65 -19.04
C GLY A 230 -19.12 -4.73 -20.06
N THR A 231 -18.67 -5.91 -19.61
CA THR A 231 -18.73 -7.14 -20.42
C THR A 231 -20.14 -7.73 -20.36
N LYS A 232 -20.48 -8.65 -21.27
CA LYS A 232 -21.81 -9.29 -21.26
C LYS A 232 -22.04 -10.18 -20.02
N LYS A 233 -21.00 -10.39 -19.20
CA LYS A 233 -20.97 -11.38 -18.13
C LYS A 233 -20.97 -10.80 -16.72
N ALA A 234 -20.30 -9.68 -16.48
CA ALA A 234 -20.31 -9.10 -15.14
C ALA A 234 -21.40 -8.03 -15.02
N SER A 235 -22.28 -8.22 -14.03
CA SER A 235 -23.40 -7.33 -13.73
C SER A 235 -23.13 -6.48 -12.50
N LEU A 236 -23.95 -5.44 -12.26
CA LEU A 236 -23.96 -4.69 -11.00
C LEU A 236 -24.21 -5.59 -9.77
N LYS A 237 -24.87 -6.74 -9.96
CA LYS A 237 -25.01 -7.74 -8.90
C LYS A 237 -23.66 -8.30 -8.44
N ASP A 238 -22.74 -8.58 -9.36
CA ASP A 238 -21.40 -9.08 -9.03
C ASP A 238 -20.60 -8.03 -8.27
N PHE A 239 -20.74 -6.75 -8.65
CA PHE A 239 -20.14 -5.63 -7.93
C PHE A 239 -20.61 -5.57 -6.47
N ASN A 240 -21.93 -5.66 -6.24
CA ASN A 240 -22.49 -5.64 -4.88
C ASN A 240 -22.08 -6.87 -4.06
N ILE A 241 -22.08 -8.06 -4.66
CA ILE A 241 -21.62 -9.30 -3.99
C ILE A 241 -20.14 -9.17 -3.59
N ARG A 242 -19.30 -8.61 -4.47
CA ARG A 242 -17.88 -8.36 -4.16
C ARG A 242 -17.71 -7.37 -3.01
N ILE A 243 -18.52 -6.31 -2.93
CA ILE A 243 -18.49 -5.39 -1.79
C ILE A 243 -18.85 -6.13 -0.50
N PHE A 244 -19.97 -6.84 -0.49
CA PHE A 244 -20.43 -7.55 0.70
C PHE A 244 -19.41 -8.58 1.19
N THR A 245 -18.88 -9.39 0.27
CA THR A 245 -17.86 -10.41 0.59
C THR A 245 -16.54 -9.77 1.02
N PHE A 246 -16.14 -8.64 0.44
CA PHE A 246 -14.96 -7.89 0.86
C PHE A 246 -15.09 -7.41 2.31
N VAL A 247 -16.21 -6.78 2.66
CA VAL A 247 -16.48 -6.32 4.04
C VAL A 247 -16.48 -7.50 5.01
N LEU A 248 -17.22 -8.56 4.70
CA LEU A 248 -17.31 -9.76 5.55
C LEU A 248 -15.93 -10.40 5.78
N SER A 249 -15.11 -10.45 4.74
CA SER A 249 -13.75 -11.02 4.82
C SER A 249 -12.77 -10.18 5.65
N GLY A 250 -13.04 -8.89 5.86
CA GLY A 250 -12.23 -8.00 6.68
C GLY A 250 -12.50 -8.10 8.18
N ILE A 251 -13.65 -8.65 8.59
CA ILE A 251 -14.07 -8.71 10.01
C ILE A 251 -13.04 -9.43 10.90
N PRO A 252 -12.47 -10.60 10.53
CA PRO A 252 -11.50 -11.28 11.39
C PRO A 252 -10.25 -10.44 11.67
N ALA A 253 -9.73 -9.74 10.65
CA ALA A 253 -8.61 -8.84 10.84
C ALA A 253 -9.01 -7.65 11.71
N LEU A 254 -10.19 -7.06 11.47
CA LEU A 254 -10.69 -5.93 12.26
C LEU A 254 -10.77 -6.28 13.74
N LEU A 255 -11.32 -7.45 14.08
CA LEU A 255 -11.40 -7.94 15.45
C LEU A 255 -10.02 -8.17 16.06
N LEU A 256 -9.08 -8.77 15.32
CA LEU A 256 -7.70 -8.96 15.80
C LEU A 256 -7.05 -7.64 16.19
N PHE A 257 -7.19 -6.62 15.35
CA PHE A 257 -6.61 -5.31 15.60
C PHE A 257 -7.27 -4.57 16.78
N ILE A 258 -8.61 -4.57 16.84
CA ILE A 258 -9.36 -3.94 17.94
C ILE A 258 -9.02 -4.62 19.27
N LEU A 259 -9.05 -5.95 19.32
CA LEU A 259 -8.74 -6.70 20.53
C LEU A 259 -7.29 -6.48 20.95
N GLY A 260 -6.35 -6.56 19.99
CA GLY A 260 -4.93 -6.33 20.25
C GLY A 260 -4.64 -4.95 20.85
N ASP A 261 -5.25 -3.90 20.30
CA ASP A 261 -5.12 -2.54 20.84
C ASP A 261 -5.81 -2.40 22.20
N SER A 262 -7.01 -2.98 22.37
CA SER A 262 -7.77 -2.90 23.63
C SER A 262 -7.02 -3.55 24.79
N PHE A 263 -6.39 -4.71 24.56
CA PHE A 263 -5.52 -5.37 25.54
C PHE A 263 -4.25 -4.55 25.81
N TYR A 264 -3.62 -4.00 24.77
CA TYR A 264 -2.38 -3.24 24.94
C TYR A 264 -2.58 -1.97 25.78
N TYR A 265 -3.67 -1.23 25.52
CA TYR A 265 -3.97 0.01 26.24
C TYR A 265 -4.64 -0.21 27.60
N GLY A 266 -5.04 -1.45 27.92
CA GLY A 266 -5.64 -1.81 29.21
C GLY A 266 -7.12 -1.45 29.34
N TYR A 267 -7.82 -1.24 28.22
CA TYR A 267 -9.28 -1.07 28.19
C TYR A 267 -10.02 -2.40 28.31
N LEU A 268 -9.34 -3.49 27.96
CA LEU A 268 -9.84 -4.85 28.10
C LEU A 268 -8.83 -5.66 28.89
N THR A 269 -9.26 -6.19 30.03
CA THR A 269 -8.42 -7.00 30.92
C THR A 269 -8.97 -8.42 31.06
N MET A 270 -8.10 -9.38 31.39
CA MET A 270 -8.53 -10.78 31.60
C MET A 270 -9.60 -10.94 32.71
N PRO A 271 -9.49 -10.24 33.87
CA PRO A 271 -10.52 -10.30 34.90
C PRO A 271 -11.90 -9.81 34.42
N GLU A 272 -11.96 -8.73 33.64
CA GLU A 272 -13.23 -8.21 33.09
C GLU A 272 -13.90 -9.23 32.16
N ILE A 273 -13.09 -9.99 31.39
CA ILE A 273 -13.58 -11.06 30.52
C ILE A 273 -14.11 -12.23 31.37
N GLU A 274 -13.37 -12.63 32.41
CA GLU A 274 -13.76 -13.72 33.31
C GLU A 274 -15.04 -13.40 34.08
N HIS A 275 -15.22 -12.15 34.50
CA HIS A 275 -16.43 -11.66 35.17
C HIS A 275 -17.58 -11.30 34.21
N LEU A 276 -17.37 -11.41 32.89
CA LEU A 276 -18.33 -11.03 31.85
C LEU A 276 -18.79 -9.56 31.91
N ASP A 277 -17.97 -8.70 32.52
CA ASP A 277 -18.21 -7.25 32.66
C ASP A 277 -17.64 -6.48 31.45
N VAL A 278 -17.85 -7.01 30.24
CA VAL A 278 -17.34 -6.40 29.00
C VAL A 278 -18.40 -5.48 28.39
N THR A 279 -18.12 -4.19 28.35
CA THR A 279 -18.98 -3.18 27.70
C THR A 279 -18.41 -2.71 26.38
N ILE A 280 -19.21 -1.97 25.58
CA ILE A 280 -18.75 -1.39 24.31
C ILE A 280 -17.55 -0.44 24.51
N ASN A 281 -17.44 0.19 25.69
CA ASN A 281 -16.36 1.12 26.00
C ASN A 281 -15.00 0.43 26.24
N ASN A 282 -14.98 -0.89 26.42
CA ASN A 282 -13.74 -1.66 26.57
C ASN A 282 -13.01 -1.88 25.23
N PHE A 283 -13.66 -1.57 24.09
CA PHE A 283 -13.08 -1.76 22.76
C PHE A 283 -12.51 -0.47 22.18
N VAL A 284 -11.20 -0.48 21.93
CA VAL A 284 -10.47 0.63 21.33
C VAL A 284 -10.43 0.47 19.81
N VAL A 285 -10.93 1.48 19.10
CA VAL A 285 -10.81 1.59 17.64
C VAL A 285 -9.87 2.74 17.30
N THR A 286 -8.57 2.45 17.25
CA THR A 286 -7.51 3.46 17.04
C THR A 286 -7.69 4.29 15.76
N PRO A 287 -8.12 3.76 14.59
CA PRO A 287 -8.35 4.58 13.40
C PRO A 287 -9.47 5.60 13.59
N LEU A 288 -10.52 5.26 14.33
CA LEU A 288 -11.65 6.16 14.60
C LEU A 288 -11.22 7.29 15.54
N ASN A 289 -10.44 6.97 16.57
CA ASN A 289 -9.86 7.97 17.47
C ASN A 289 -8.92 8.92 16.72
N PHE A 290 -8.10 8.41 15.81
CA PHE A 290 -7.25 9.23 14.96
C PHE A 290 -8.07 10.20 14.09
N VAL A 291 -9.15 9.73 13.45
CA VAL A 291 -10.03 10.61 12.65
C VAL A 291 -10.66 11.68 13.54
N ARG A 292 -11.18 11.30 14.72
CA ARG A 292 -11.77 12.23 15.69
C ARG A 292 -10.77 13.29 16.15
N TYR A 293 -9.51 12.92 16.36
CA TYR A 293 -8.43 13.85 16.71
C TYR A 293 -8.15 14.87 15.60
N ASN A 294 -8.06 14.40 14.35
CA ASN A 294 -7.65 15.21 13.20
C ASN A 294 -8.79 16.04 12.59
N ILE A 295 -10.06 15.75 12.88
CA ILE A 295 -11.18 16.61 12.48
C ILE A 295 -11.12 17.97 13.20
N ASN A 296 -10.55 18.03 14.41
CA ASN A 296 -10.44 19.28 15.16
C ASN A 296 -9.35 20.19 14.55
N PRO A 297 -9.69 21.38 14.01
CA PRO A 297 -8.72 22.30 13.41
C PRO A 297 -7.64 22.78 14.38
N ASN A 298 -7.94 22.85 15.68
CA ASN A 298 -6.99 23.28 16.70
C ASN A 298 -5.83 22.28 16.86
N ASN A 299 -6.15 20.98 16.77
CA ASN A 299 -5.15 19.91 16.86
C ASN A 299 -4.28 19.87 15.60
N THR A 300 -4.89 19.96 14.42
CA THR A 300 -4.15 19.93 13.15
C THR A 300 -3.29 21.17 12.95
N GLY A 301 -3.77 22.35 13.37
CA GLY A 301 -3.02 23.59 13.32
C GLY A 301 -1.75 23.58 14.17
N ALA A 302 -1.74 22.84 15.29
CA ALA A 302 -0.55 22.67 16.12
C ALA A 302 0.60 21.94 15.40
N HIS A 303 0.29 21.15 14.36
CA HIS A 303 1.27 20.47 13.50
C HIS A 303 1.69 21.29 12.28
N GLY A 304 1.15 22.50 12.11
CA GLY A 304 1.41 23.39 10.98
C GLY A 304 0.33 23.30 9.90
N THR A 305 0.03 24.46 9.31
CA THR A 305 -0.92 24.62 8.22
C THR A 305 -0.18 24.83 6.91
N HIS A 306 -0.61 24.14 5.86
CA HIS A 306 -0.01 24.22 4.54
C HIS A 306 -1.05 24.53 3.47
N PRO A 307 -0.65 25.21 2.38
CA PRO A 307 -1.56 25.47 1.27
C PRO A 307 -1.91 24.17 0.51
N PHE A 308 -3.12 24.10 -0.02
CA PHE A 308 -3.65 22.93 -0.75
C PHE A 308 -2.77 22.47 -1.93
N TYR A 309 -1.96 23.36 -2.52
CA TYR A 309 -1.09 23.01 -3.65
C TYR A 309 0.25 22.39 -3.23
N LEU A 310 0.62 22.37 -1.94
CA LEU A 310 1.96 21.95 -1.49
C LEU A 310 2.26 20.51 -1.91
N HIS A 311 1.33 19.56 -1.70
CA HIS A 311 1.52 18.18 -2.13
C HIS A 311 1.76 18.07 -3.65
N LEU A 312 0.90 18.70 -4.45
CA LEU A 312 0.95 18.59 -5.91
C LEU A 312 2.17 19.30 -6.51
N ALA A 313 2.41 20.56 -6.12
CA ALA A 313 3.38 21.42 -6.78
C ALA A 313 4.80 21.29 -6.21
N ILE A 314 4.95 20.89 -4.94
CA ILE A 314 6.25 20.89 -4.25
C ILE A 314 6.64 19.47 -3.83
N ASN A 315 5.79 18.76 -3.09
CA ASN A 315 6.15 17.46 -2.53
C ASN A 315 6.36 16.39 -3.61
N VAL A 316 5.54 16.36 -4.66
CA VAL A 316 5.71 15.41 -5.77
C VAL A 316 7.04 15.62 -6.52
N PRO A 317 7.39 16.84 -6.98
CA PRO A 317 8.72 17.08 -7.57
C PRO A 317 9.87 16.83 -6.59
N LEU A 318 9.70 17.15 -5.30
CA LEU A 318 10.74 16.92 -4.29
C LEU A 318 11.06 15.43 -4.11
N LEU A 319 10.05 14.57 -4.07
CA LEU A 319 10.23 13.13 -3.84
C LEU A 319 10.73 12.38 -5.09
N TYR A 320 10.21 12.77 -6.26
CA TYR A 320 10.37 11.99 -7.50
C TYR A 320 11.18 12.71 -8.58
N ASN A 321 11.63 13.94 -8.31
CA ASN A 321 12.45 14.77 -9.20
C ASN A 321 11.87 14.81 -10.63
N VAL A 322 12.68 14.53 -11.66
CA VAL A 322 12.29 14.48 -13.07
C VAL A 322 11.04 13.62 -13.30
N LEU A 323 10.94 12.48 -12.60
CA LEU A 323 9.80 11.58 -12.76
C LEU A 323 8.50 12.17 -12.19
N GLY A 324 8.61 12.96 -11.11
CA GLY A 324 7.51 13.73 -10.55
C GLY A 324 7.00 14.80 -11.52
N VAL A 325 7.92 15.55 -12.15
CA VAL A 325 7.56 16.56 -13.17
C VAL A 325 6.86 15.91 -14.36
N ILE A 326 7.36 14.76 -14.84
CA ILE A 326 6.73 13.99 -15.92
C ILE A 326 5.32 13.52 -15.53
N ALA A 327 5.13 13.09 -14.28
CA ALA A 327 3.84 12.67 -13.76
C ALA A 327 2.84 13.83 -13.80
N LEU A 328 3.22 15.00 -13.25
CA LEU A 328 2.39 16.21 -13.23
C LEU A 328 2.05 16.71 -14.65
N ALA A 329 3.02 16.73 -15.56
CA ALA A 329 2.77 17.10 -16.95
C ALA A 329 1.77 16.15 -17.62
N SER A 330 1.90 14.85 -17.37
CA SER A 330 0.96 13.87 -17.93
C SER A 330 -0.44 13.98 -17.35
N PHE A 331 -0.56 14.36 -16.08
CA PHE A 331 -1.84 14.68 -15.45
C PHE A 331 -2.46 15.95 -16.03
N GLY A 332 -1.67 17.01 -16.24
CA GLY A 332 -2.13 18.23 -16.90
C GLY A 332 -2.68 17.98 -18.30
N VAL A 333 -1.98 17.18 -19.12
CA VAL A 333 -2.47 16.77 -20.45
C VAL A 333 -3.78 15.98 -20.36
N MET A 334 -3.92 15.10 -19.37
CA MET A 334 -5.16 14.36 -19.15
C MET A 334 -6.32 15.29 -18.75
N MET A 335 -6.08 16.24 -17.84
CA MET A 335 -7.08 17.24 -17.44
C MET A 335 -7.49 18.14 -18.60
N TYR A 336 -6.54 18.54 -19.45
CA TYR A 336 -6.82 19.29 -20.66
C TYR A 336 -7.71 18.52 -21.64
N ARG A 337 -7.42 17.23 -21.88
CA ARG A 337 -8.26 16.36 -22.73
C ARG A 337 -9.66 16.17 -22.16
N PHE A 338 -9.77 16.02 -20.85
CA PHE A 338 -11.05 15.94 -20.16
C PHE A 338 -11.86 17.24 -20.34
N ALA A 339 -11.24 18.40 -20.11
CA ALA A 339 -11.88 19.71 -20.31
C ALA A 339 -12.25 19.97 -21.78
N SER A 340 -11.49 19.41 -22.73
CA SER A 340 -11.74 19.51 -24.17
C SER A 340 -12.76 18.49 -24.70
N ASN A 341 -13.43 17.73 -23.82
CA ASN A 341 -14.40 16.67 -24.16
C ASN A 341 -13.84 15.52 -25.03
N GLU A 342 -12.53 15.29 -25.01
CA GLU A 342 -11.88 14.19 -25.74
C GLU A 342 -11.95 12.85 -24.96
N TYR A 343 -13.14 12.45 -24.52
CA TYR A 343 -13.33 11.29 -23.64
C TYR A 343 -12.84 9.96 -24.24
N THR A 344 -12.83 9.85 -25.57
CA THR A 344 -12.33 8.67 -26.29
C THR A 344 -10.82 8.48 -26.16
N ASN A 345 -10.08 9.57 -25.94
CA ASN A 345 -8.62 9.59 -25.79
C ASN A 345 -8.17 9.40 -24.33
N LEU A 346 -9.11 9.29 -23.39
CA LEU A 346 -8.82 9.04 -21.98
C LEU A 346 -8.60 7.54 -21.73
N PRO A 347 -7.71 7.20 -20.78
CA PRO A 347 -7.52 5.81 -20.39
C PRO A 347 -8.82 5.25 -19.80
N ARG A 348 -9.23 4.07 -20.27
CA ARG A 348 -10.40 3.38 -19.72
C ARG A 348 -10.21 3.12 -18.23
N ALA A 349 -11.26 3.32 -17.43
CA ALA A 349 -11.21 3.09 -15.98
C ALA A 349 -10.76 1.67 -15.62
N GLN A 350 -11.08 0.67 -16.44
CA GLN A 350 -10.69 -0.73 -16.18
C GLN A 350 -9.30 -1.10 -16.70
N SER A 351 -8.60 -0.16 -17.32
CA SER A 351 -7.26 -0.40 -17.85
C SER A 351 -6.21 -0.35 -16.75
N PHE A 352 -5.09 -1.02 -16.97
CA PHE A 352 -3.91 -0.90 -16.10
C PHE A 352 -3.44 0.55 -15.96
N VAL A 353 -3.52 1.35 -17.03
CA VAL A 353 -3.16 2.77 -17.00
C VAL A 353 -4.13 3.57 -16.12
N GLY A 354 -5.43 3.28 -16.20
CA GLY A 354 -6.46 3.87 -15.33
C GLY A 354 -6.18 3.58 -13.86
N LEU A 355 -5.88 2.33 -13.52
CA LEU A 355 -5.49 1.91 -12.17
C LEU A 355 -4.28 2.72 -11.66
N MET A 356 -3.21 2.82 -12.44
CA MET A 356 -2.01 3.57 -12.04
C MET A 356 -2.30 5.05 -11.81
N ILE A 357 -3.05 5.69 -12.72
CA ILE A 357 -3.38 7.12 -12.62
C ILE A 357 -4.21 7.38 -11.36
N CYS A 358 -5.26 6.58 -11.12
CA CYS A 358 -6.06 6.72 -9.91
C CYS A 358 -5.23 6.45 -8.65
N ALA A 359 -4.36 5.44 -8.66
CA ALA A 359 -3.47 5.14 -7.52
C ALA A 359 -2.46 6.27 -7.21
N ILE A 360 -2.12 7.11 -8.18
CA ILE A 360 -1.22 8.26 -7.99
C ILE A 360 -2.01 9.50 -7.57
N PHE A 361 -2.97 9.92 -8.40
CA PHE A 361 -3.57 11.26 -8.28
C PHE A 361 -4.73 11.33 -7.30
N PHE A 362 -5.47 10.24 -7.07
CA PHE A 362 -6.54 10.26 -6.06
C PHE A 362 -5.96 10.51 -4.65
N PRO A 363 -4.92 9.80 -4.18
CA PRO A 363 -4.32 10.10 -2.88
C PRO A 363 -3.69 11.49 -2.81
N ILE A 364 -2.99 11.95 -3.87
CA ILE A 364 -2.41 13.31 -3.90
C ILE A 364 -3.49 14.36 -3.66
N VAL A 365 -4.60 14.29 -4.42
CA VAL A 365 -5.69 15.27 -4.33
C VAL A 365 -6.39 15.19 -2.97
N MET A 366 -6.69 13.99 -2.48
CA MET A 366 -7.39 13.83 -1.20
C MET A 366 -6.55 14.28 0.00
N LEU A 367 -5.25 13.94 0.01
CA LEU A 367 -4.32 14.39 1.06
C LEU A 367 -4.04 15.89 0.99
N SER A 368 -4.15 16.49 -0.19
CA SER A 368 -4.01 17.94 -0.38
C SER A 368 -5.07 18.74 0.39
N PHE A 369 -6.24 18.16 0.68
CA PHE A 369 -7.28 18.81 1.50
C PHE A 369 -7.01 18.74 3.01
N ILE A 370 -6.01 17.99 3.45
CA ILE A 370 -5.61 17.93 4.86
C ILE A 370 -4.63 19.08 5.14
N ASN A 371 -4.84 19.80 6.26
CA ASN A 371 -4.06 20.98 6.62
C ASN A 371 -2.56 20.69 6.77
N HIS A 372 -2.24 19.56 7.39
CA HIS A 372 -0.86 19.15 7.66
C HIS A 372 -0.35 18.27 6.51
N GLN A 373 0.71 18.70 5.84
CA GLN A 373 1.18 18.13 4.59
C GLN A 373 2.69 17.94 4.62
N GLU A 374 3.13 16.69 4.55
CA GLU A 374 4.54 16.35 4.51
C GLU A 374 4.87 15.45 3.32
N PRO A 375 6.07 15.57 2.71
CA PRO A 375 6.49 14.71 1.59
C PRO A 375 6.35 13.22 1.90
N ARG A 376 6.67 12.80 3.14
CA ARG A 376 6.60 11.38 3.54
C ARG A 376 5.21 10.77 3.46
N PHE A 377 4.13 11.56 3.46
CA PHE A 377 2.78 11.03 3.31
C PHE A 377 2.49 10.55 1.90
N LEU A 378 3.25 10.99 0.89
CA LEU A 378 3.04 10.59 -0.50
C LEU A 378 3.83 9.35 -0.92
N ILE A 379 4.77 8.85 -0.11
CA ILE A 379 5.64 7.75 -0.53
C ILE A 379 4.90 6.47 -0.97
N PRO A 380 3.67 6.14 -0.51
CA PRO A 380 2.93 5.00 -1.04
C PRO A 380 2.59 5.07 -2.55
N ILE A 381 2.67 6.24 -3.20
CA ILE A 381 2.46 6.38 -4.66
C ILE A 381 3.69 5.98 -5.49
N THR A 382 4.83 5.66 -4.86
CA THR A 382 6.10 5.40 -5.55
C THR A 382 5.99 4.28 -6.59
N LEU A 383 5.37 3.16 -6.22
CA LEU A 383 5.26 2.00 -7.10
C LEU A 383 4.38 2.27 -8.34
N PRO A 384 3.13 2.79 -8.22
CA PRO A 384 2.33 3.09 -9.40
C PRO A 384 2.95 4.19 -10.27
N LEU A 385 3.62 5.18 -9.67
CA LEU A 385 4.31 6.26 -10.39
C LEU A 385 5.45 5.71 -11.26
N ILE A 386 6.27 4.80 -10.72
CA ILE A 386 7.36 4.14 -11.47
C ILE A 386 6.81 3.23 -12.56
N LEU A 387 5.79 2.41 -12.27
CA LEU A 387 5.17 1.52 -13.25
C LEU A 387 4.71 2.26 -14.50
N LEU A 388 4.07 3.42 -14.31
CA LEU A 388 3.47 4.22 -15.36
C LEU A 388 4.47 5.14 -16.08
N HIS A 389 5.40 5.76 -15.37
CA HIS A 389 6.22 6.84 -15.91
C HIS A 389 7.68 6.50 -16.13
N ALA A 390 8.24 5.46 -15.50
CA ALA A 390 9.66 5.13 -15.68
C ALA A 390 10.07 4.97 -17.17
N PRO A 391 9.30 4.30 -18.05
CA PRO A 391 9.68 4.21 -19.47
C PRO A 391 9.93 5.56 -20.16
N LYS A 392 9.29 6.63 -19.69
CA LYS A 392 9.45 8.00 -20.22
C LYS A 392 10.81 8.60 -19.91
N LEU A 393 11.54 8.09 -18.91
CA LEU A 393 12.94 8.46 -18.68
C LEU A 393 13.84 8.01 -19.83
N LYS A 394 13.49 6.89 -20.50
CA LYS A 394 14.19 6.45 -21.70
C LYS A 394 13.68 7.19 -22.92
N THR A 395 12.37 7.19 -23.18
CA THR A 395 11.81 7.73 -24.44
C THR A 395 11.74 9.25 -24.49
N GLY A 396 11.91 9.94 -23.36
CA GLY A 396 11.54 11.35 -23.21
C GLY A 396 10.03 11.54 -23.16
N LEU A 397 9.57 12.79 -23.31
CA LEU A 397 8.15 13.14 -23.44
C LEU A 397 7.57 12.78 -24.83
N CYS A 398 8.40 12.32 -25.76
CA CYS A 398 8.01 11.92 -27.09
C CYS A 398 7.45 10.49 -27.12
N SER A 399 6.51 10.23 -28.04
CA SER A 399 5.89 8.91 -28.26
C SER A 399 6.88 7.84 -28.74
N SER A 400 8.04 8.27 -29.25
CA SER A 400 9.14 7.42 -29.68
C SER A 400 10.46 7.98 -29.13
N TYR A 401 11.40 7.08 -28.79
CA TYR A 401 12.73 7.49 -28.32
C TYR A 401 13.44 8.25 -29.45
N PRO A 402 13.73 9.55 -29.30
CA PRO A 402 14.25 10.37 -30.39
C PRO A 402 15.65 9.94 -30.85
N PHE A 403 16.37 9.18 -30.02
CA PHE A 403 17.69 8.63 -30.31
C PHE A 403 17.65 7.13 -30.63
N LYS A 404 16.47 6.55 -30.90
CA LYS A 404 16.41 5.17 -31.41
C LYS A 404 16.90 5.20 -32.84
N GLU A 405 18.12 4.75 -33.07
CA GLU A 405 18.55 4.39 -34.43
C GLU A 405 17.50 3.44 -35.00
N ARG A 406 16.82 3.86 -36.07
CA ARG A 406 15.96 2.98 -36.83
C ARG A 406 16.88 1.93 -37.42
N THR A 407 16.87 0.72 -36.87
CA THR A 407 17.42 -0.44 -37.56
C THR A 407 16.63 -0.62 -38.86
N ARG A 408 17.17 -0.07 -39.96
CA ARG A 408 16.77 -0.42 -41.32
C ARG A 408 17.13 -1.88 -41.52
N MET A 409 16.28 -2.81 -41.09
CA MET A 409 16.26 -4.18 -41.61
C MET A 409 14.91 -4.82 -41.32
N LYS A 410 14.02 -4.72 -42.31
CA LYS A 410 13.20 -5.79 -42.91
C LYS A 410 12.16 -5.12 -43.82
N GLU A 411 12.60 -4.80 -45.03
CA GLU A 411 11.77 -4.95 -46.22
C GLU A 411 11.86 -6.40 -46.70
#